data_AF-A0A9J7HLX6-F1
#
_entry.id   AF-A0A9J7HLX6-F1
#
_cell.length_a   1.000
_cell.length_b   1.000
_cell.length_c   1.000
_cell.angle_alpha   90.00
_cell.angle_beta   90.00
_cell.angle_gamma   90.00
#
_symmetry.space_group_name_H-M   'P 1'
#
loop_
_entity.id
_entity.type
_entity.pdbx_description
1 polymer ?
#
loop_
_entity_poly.entity_id
_entity_poly.type
_entity_poly.pdbx_seq_one_letter_code
_entity_poly.pdbx_strand_id
1 'polypeptide(L)'
;MCQRWDSQSPHSHPHTPQAHPDAGLDENFCRNPDNKERPWCYTTDESQRWDYCDVMECADPLSPDSVGQDCHRDYTCAKYFLLRLCYCDEDCSFFGDCCEDFE
;
A
#
# COMPACT_ATOMS: atom_id res chain seq x y z
N MET A 1 4.17 -11.98 -3.41
CA MET A 1 3.75 -11.86 -1.99
C MET A 1 4.76 -11.02 -1.24
N CYS A 2 4.29 -10.13 -0.37
CA CYS A 2 5.14 -9.20 0.37
C CYS A 2 5.72 -9.81 1.65
N GLN A 3 6.99 -9.53 1.92
CA GLN A 3 7.68 -9.75 3.19
C GLN A 3 7.25 -8.68 4.20
N ARG A 4 7.10 -9.07 5.47
CA ARG A 4 6.81 -8.12 6.54
C ARG A 4 7.95 -7.12 6.75
N TRP A 5 7.63 -5.86 7.02
CA TRP A 5 8.63 -4.80 7.24
C TRP A 5 9.44 -4.95 8.53
N ASP A 6 8.93 -5.68 9.51
CA ASP A 6 9.69 -6.04 10.72
C ASP A 6 10.54 -7.32 10.54
N SER A 7 10.33 -8.07 9.45
CA SER A 7 11.13 -9.24 9.10
C SER A 7 12.42 -8.84 8.39
N GLN A 8 13.49 -9.58 8.65
CA GLN A 8 14.79 -9.42 7.99
C GLN A 8 15.14 -10.61 7.08
N SER A 9 14.15 -11.44 6.76
CA SER A 9 14.28 -12.62 5.90
C SER A 9 13.07 -12.73 4.97
N PRO A 10 13.27 -13.13 3.69
CA PRO A 10 14.55 -13.46 3.03
C PRO A 10 15.46 -12.26 2.77
N HIS A 11 14.92 -11.04 2.74
CA HIS A 11 15.70 -9.84 2.43
C HIS A 11 15.92 -9.00 3.68
N SER A 12 17.17 -8.84 4.10
CA SER A 12 17.50 -7.84 5.12
C SER A 12 17.48 -6.43 4.53
N HIS A 13 16.94 -5.48 5.29
CA HIS A 13 16.71 -4.12 4.85
C HIS A 13 16.66 -3.08 5.98
N PRO A 14 16.93 -1.80 5.67
CA PRO A 14 16.89 -0.72 6.66
C PRO A 14 15.48 -0.19 6.94
N HIS A 15 14.50 -0.48 6.07
CA HIS A 15 13.13 0.04 6.19
C HIS A 15 12.32 -0.75 7.23
N THR A 16 12.55 -0.52 8.51
CA THR A 16 11.79 -1.17 9.59
C THR A 16 10.88 -0.17 10.29
N PRO A 17 9.80 -0.62 10.96
CA PRO A 17 8.95 0.26 11.77
C PRO A 17 9.72 1.07 12.82
N GLN A 18 10.80 0.50 13.36
CA GLN A 18 11.64 1.17 14.35
C GLN A 18 12.53 2.26 13.73
N ALA A 19 12.96 2.08 12.49
CA ALA A 19 13.78 3.05 11.76
C ALA A 19 12.92 4.15 11.12
N HIS A 20 11.69 3.84 10.74
CA HIS A 20 10.74 4.74 10.09
C HIS A 20 9.35 4.68 10.75
N PRO A 21 9.21 5.19 12.00
CA PRO A 21 7.96 5.09 12.76
C PRO A 21 6.80 5.84 12.09
N ASP A 22 7.08 6.91 11.34
CA ASP A 22 6.06 7.72 10.67
C ASP A 22 5.70 7.21 9.27
N ALA A 23 6.31 6.12 8.80
CA ALA A 23 6.08 5.57 7.46
C ALA A 23 4.99 4.50 7.40
N GLY A 24 4.36 4.17 8.54
CA GLY A 24 3.28 3.17 8.63
C GLY A 24 3.70 1.81 8.09
N LEU A 25 4.90 1.35 8.42
CA LEU A 25 5.47 0.10 7.90
C LEU A 25 4.87 -1.14 8.60
N ASP A 26 3.55 -1.26 8.59
CA ASP A 26 2.84 -2.29 9.33
C ASP A 26 2.70 -3.60 8.52
N GLU A 27 2.86 -4.73 9.22
CA GLU A 27 2.81 -6.08 8.66
C GLU A 27 3.61 -6.20 7.35
N ASN A 28 3.01 -6.73 6.28
CA ASN A 28 3.60 -6.87 4.94
C ASN A 28 2.90 -5.98 3.91
N PHE A 29 2.28 -4.89 4.34
CA PHE A 29 1.50 -4.04 3.45
C PHE A 29 2.38 -3.21 2.52
N CYS A 30 1.86 -2.89 1.34
CA CYS A 30 2.56 -2.03 0.39
C CYS A 30 2.72 -0.61 0.93
N ARG A 31 3.95 -0.10 0.95
CA ARG A 31 4.29 1.23 1.48
C ARG A 31 5.32 1.93 0.61
N ASN A 32 5.52 3.22 0.85
CA ASN A 32 6.47 4.03 0.10
C ASN A 32 7.33 4.91 1.03
N PRO A 33 8.19 4.31 1.87
CA PRO A 33 8.98 5.06 2.84
C PRO A 33 10.04 5.97 2.20
N ASP A 34 10.43 5.71 0.95
CA ASP A 34 11.54 6.35 0.26
C ASP A 34 11.11 7.22 -0.93
N ASN A 35 9.83 7.60 -1.00
CA ASN A 35 9.26 8.48 -2.04
C ASN A 35 9.51 8.00 -3.48
N LYS A 36 9.41 6.69 -3.73
CA LYS A 36 9.36 6.13 -5.09
C LYS A 36 8.08 6.53 -5.82
N GLU A 37 8.01 6.14 -7.09
CA GLU A 37 6.86 6.37 -7.97
C GLU A 37 5.57 5.71 -7.48
N ARG A 38 5.64 4.49 -6.95
CA ARG A 38 4.49 3.71 -6.46
C ARG A 38 4.83 3.00 -5.15
N PRO A 39 3.82 2.66 -4.33
CA PRO A 39 4.00 1.76 -3.19
C PRO A 39 4.63 0.45 -3.63
N TRP A 40 5.51 -0.06 -2.78
CA TRP A 40 6.26 -1.27 -3.02
C TRP A 40 6.41 -2.05 -1.71
N CYS A 41 6.88 -3.28 -1.82
CA CYS A 41 7.22 -4.09 -0.66
C CYS A 41 8.46 -4.94 -0.97
N TYR A 42 9.17 -5.37 0.07
CA TYR A 42 10.09 -6.50 -0.07
C TYR A 42 9.28 -7.74 -0.42
N THR A 43 9.78 -8.64 -1.27
CA THR A 43 9.04 -9.86 -1.60
C THR A 43 9.51 -11.03 -0.75
N THR A 44 8.71 -12.08 -0.67
CA THR A 44 9.14 -13.35 -0.05
C THR A 44 9.96 -14.24 -0.99
N ASP A 45 10.17 -13.82 -2.24
CA ASP A 45 10.97 -14.53 -3.24
C ASP A 45 12.46 -14.12 -3.11
N GLU A 46 13.35 -15.07 -2.87
CA GLU A 46 14.79 -14.84 -2.77
C GLU A 46 15.40 -14.23 -4.04
N SER A 47 14.80 -14.48 -5.20
CA SER A 47 15.25 -13.98 -6.50
C SER A 47 14.80 -12.54 -6.79
N GLN A 48 13.72 -12.09 -6.16
CA GLN A 48 13.15 -10.76 -6.35
C GLN A 48 13.15 -9.99 -5.02
N ARG A 49 14.14 -9.11 -4.82
CA ARG A 49 14.30 -8.40 -3.55
C ARG A 49 13.08 -7.57 -3.15
N TRP A 50 12.49 -6.87 -4.10
CA TRP A 50 11.32 -6.03 -3.90
C TRP A 50 10.55 -5.94 -5.21
N ASP A 51 9.27 -5.60 -5.12
CA ASP A 51 8.45 -5.32 -6.29
C ASP A 51 7.46 -4.18 -6.01
N TYR A 52 7.02 -3.52 -7.06
CA TYR A 52 5.92 -2.57 -6.97
C TYR A 52 4.62 -3.31 -6.73
N CYS A 53 3.77 -2.73 -5.90
CA CYS A 53 2.44 -3.26 -5.71
C CYS A 53 1.51 -2.78 -6.82
N ASP A 54 0.59 -3.64 -7.21
CA ASP A 54 -0.45 -3.29 -8.17
C ASP A 54 -1.57 -2.56 -7.44
N VAL A 55 -1.35 -1.26 -7.24
CA VAL A 55 -2.26 -0.37 -6.51
C VAL A 55 -3.08 0.42 -7.53
N MET A 56 -4.41 0.35 -7.43
CA MET A 56 -5.30 1.08 -8.32
C MET A 56 -5.24 2.59 -8.04
N GLU A 57 -5.39 3.39 -9.10
CA GLU A 57 -5.59 4.83 -8.96
C GLU A 57 -6.99 5.13 -8.41
N CYS A 58 -7.10 6.12 -7.52
CA CYS A 58 -8.41 6.64 -7.15
C CYS A 58 -9.03 7.29 -8.39
N ALA A 59 -10.35 7.22 -8.53
CA ALA A 59 -11.01 7.94 -9.61
C ALA A 59 -10.73 9.45 -9.47
N ASP A 60 -10.31 10.08 -10.58
CA ASP A 60 -10.03 11.52 -10.62
C ASP A 60 -11.34 12.29 -10.44
N PRO A 61 -11.51 13.15 -9.41
CA PRO A 61 -12.76 13.89 -9.18
C PRO A 61 -13.18 14.82 -10.34
N LEU A 62 -12.35 14.97 -11.38
CA LEU A 62 -12.66 15.78 -12.57
C LEU A 62 -13.17 14.98 -13.77
N SER A 63 -13.26 13.64 -13.66
CA SER A 63 -13.80 12.77 -14.72
C SER A 63 -15.35 12.74 -14.67
N PRO A 64 -16.07 13.03 -15.76
CA PRO A 64 -17.54 12.95 -15.79
C PRO A 64 -18.09 11.54 -15.52
N ASP A 65 -17.26 10.51 -15.71
CA ASP A 65 -17.59 9.09 -15.50
C ASP A 65 -17.31 8.62 -14.06
N SER A 66 -16.74 9.47 -13.21
CA SER A 66 -16.26 9.13 -11.86
C SER A 66 -17.15 9.62 -10.71
N VAL A 67 -18.33 10.17 -11.02
CA VAL A 67 -19.30 10.61 -9.99
C VAL A 67 -19.85 9.39 -9.25
N GLY A 68 -19.22 9.06 -8.11
CA GLY A 68 -19.60 7.95 -7.23
C GLY A 68 -18.60 6.79 -7.16
N GLN A 69 -17.44 6.90 -7.82
CA GLN A 69 -16.36 5.92 -7.67
C GLN A 69 -15.28 6.47 -6.72
N ASP A 70 -15.60 6.51 -5.42
CA ASP A 70 -14.54 6.45 -4.42
C ASP A 70 -13.86 5.08 -4.51
N CYS A 71 -12.63 4.99 -3.99
CA CYS A 71 -11.89 3.74 -3.84
C CYS A 71 -12.82 2.57 -3.49
N HIS A 72 -12.74 1.45 -4.22
CA HIS A 72 -13.73 0.37 -4.15
C HIS A 72 -13.93 -0.11 -2.71
N ARG A 73 -15.04 0.29 -2.08
CA ARG A 73 -15.61 -0.11 -0.78
C ARG A 73 -14.71 -0.16 0.47
N ASP A 74 -13.48 -0.66 0.37
CA ASP A 74 -12.56 -0.99 1.47
C ASP A 74 -11.18 -0.32 1.35
N TYR A 75 -10.91 0.39 0.25
CA TYR A 75 -9.67 1.15 0.06
C TYR A 75 -9.88 2.63 0.41
N THR A 76 -8.83 3.31 0.90
CA THR A 76 -8.81 4.75 1.11
C THR A 76 -7.88 5.42 0.11
N CYS A 77 -8.14 6.71 -0.16
CA CYS A 77 -7.37 7.45 -1.14
C CYS A 77 -6.23 8.23 -0.48
N ALA A 78 -4.98 7.92 -0.83
CA ALA A 78 -3.80 8.67 -0.39
C ALA A 78 -3.23 9.46 -1.55
N LYS A 79 -2.72 10.65 -1.24
CA LYS A 79 -2.03 11.49 -2.21
C LYS A 79 -0.52 11.26 -2.10
N TYR A 80 0.06 10.64 -3.12
CA TYR A 80 1.51 10.49 -3.27
C TYR A 80 1.99 11.24 -4.51
N PHE A 81 2.82 12.26 -4.31
CA PHE A 81 3.57 12.95 -5.37
C PHE A 81 2.73 13.50 -6.55
N LEU A 82 1.42 13.75 -6.35
CA LEU A 82 0.37 14.20 -7.31
C LEU A 82 -0.58 13.08 -7.77
N LEU A 83 -0.22 11.82 -7.59
CA LEU A 83 -1.11 10.69 -7.82
C LEU A 83 -1.98 10.45 -6.60
N ARG A 84 -3.21 10.02 -6.87
CA ARG A 84 -4.17 9.56 -5.87
C ARG A 84 -4.29 8.05 -6.02
N LEU A 85 -3.87 7.31 -5.01
CA LEU A 85 -3.85 5.84 -5.05
C LEU A 85 -4.74 5.28 -3.94
N CYS A 86 -5.44 4.18 -4.27
CA CYS A 86 -6.31 3.46 -3.35
C CYS A 86 -5.54 2.40 -2.57
N TYR A 87 -5.50 2.47 -1.24
CA TYR A 87 -4.78 1.52 -0.37
C TYR A 87 -5.69 1.02 0.77
N CYS A 88 -5.48 -0.19 1.27
CA CYS A 88 -6.22 -0.69 2.44
C CYS A 88 -5.72 0.07 3.69
N ASP A 89 -6.65 0.68 4.43
CA ASP A 89 -6.37 1.47 5.63
C ASP A 89 -6.71 0.69 6.89
N GLU A 90 -5.94 0.90 7.96
CA GLU A 90 -6.01 0.12 9.20
C GLU A 90 -7.28 0.38 10.01
N ASP A 91 -7.94 1.53 9.82
CA ASP A 91 -8.95 1.94 10.79
C ASP A 91 -10.34 1.35 10.56
N CYS A 92 -10.65 0.80 9.37
CA CYS A 92 -11.94 0.16 9.03
C CYS A 92 -13.20 0.91 9.57
N SER A 93 -13.08 2.21 9.85
CA SER A 93 -13.84 2.86 10.94
C SER A 93 -15.25 3.25 10.54
N PHE A 94 -15.62 3.02 9.28
CA PHE A 94 -16.89 3.47 8.75
C PHE A 94 -17.79 2.32 8.24
N PHE A 95 -17.26 1.21 7.71
CA PHE A 95 -18.10 0.16 7.11
C PHE A 95 -17.58 -1.29 7.18
N GLY A 96 -16.82 -1.68 8.21
CA GLY A 96 -16.97 -3.02 8.80
C GLY A 96 -16.46 -4.25 8.05
N ASP A 97 -15.86 -4.18 6.87
CA ASP A 97 -15.15 -5.32 6.25
C ASP A 97 -13.92 -4.78 5.50
N CYS A 98 -12.71 -5.27 5.82
CA CYS A 98 -11.45 -4.81 5.22
C CYS A 98 -10.86 -5.92 4.35
N CYS A 99 -10.61 -5.58 3.07
CA CYS A 99 -9.79 -6.27 2.06
C CYS A 99 -9.49 -7.77 2.34
N GLU A 100 -10.40 -8.67 1.96
CA GLU A 100 -9.99 -10.04 1.65
C GLU A 100 -9.27 -10.01 0.29
N ASP A 101 -7.99 -10.38 0.29
CA ASP A 101 -7.22 -10.65 -0.92
C ASP A 101 -8.04 -11.60 -1.82
N PHE A 102 -8.54 -11.11 -2.95
CA PHE A 102 -9.13 -11.99 -3.95
C PHE A 102 -8.01 -12.89 -4.51
N GLU A 103 -8.14 -14.19 -4.28
CA GLU A 103 -7.32 -15.28 -4.83
C GLU A 103 -7.06 -15.15 -6.35
#